data_AF-A0A956G5R3-F1
#
_entry.id   AF-A0A956G5R3-F1
#
_cell.length_a   1.000
_cell.length_b   1.000
_cell.length_c   1.000
_cell.angle_alpha   90.00
_cell.angle_beta   90.00
_cell.angle_gamma   90.00
#
_symmetry.space_group_name_H-M   'P 1'
#
loop_
_entity.id
_entity.type
_entity.pdbx_description
1 polymer ?
#
loop_
_entity_poly.entity_id
_entity_poly.type
_entity_poly.pdbx_seq_one_letter_code
_entity_poly.pdbx_strand_id
1 'polypeptide(L)'
;MKRSLSLLGALLALVLLCGADGGGCDSSVVGDPTFDMWCGDELCGWQTTSGNVERVPTWHRSDYGASLVGDPVVLQQVTNITNRNTQCLELRMQADHDDGVNLQIQIDFGNDGKIDVSYPMGSDRFRDVTVHLLAPTNFQGATFIVRKTGAGRAVLAEVKPKGVGSEECAGLSPVQLTEQPLGATCLLSSTCKSGQCIKVQQSATPTLPPPYSQLFDSQLDVCSECELDSQCGSGKVCGINTSAKFNFHRACVDEASRSLAERCATNAECKSGVCCRGRCSECCSGTVDCPTGIACQDSTSGDLALPYRCAAAGRSSGASCLIGTDCASFTCSGSVELKLCVIDGRTCTSSDDCLWGACRFVGYTDGTCD
;
A
#
# COMPACT_ATOMS: atom_id res chain seq x y z
N MET A 1 -53.37 -16.99 7.20
CA MET A 1 -52.68 -17.60 6.05
C MET A 1 -51.48 -16.74 5.69
N LYS A 2 -50.28 -17.36 5.73
CA LYS A 2 -48.98 -16.98 5.16
C LYS A 2 -48.41 -15.57 5.46
N ARG A 3 -47.60 -15.50 6.53
CA ARG A 3 -46.50 -14.53 6.68
C ARG A 3 -45.27 -15.09 5.95
N SER A 4 -44.74 -14.35 4.98
CA SER A 4 -43.48 -14.67 4.31
C SER A 4 -42.32 -14.08 5.12
N LEU A 5 -41.51 -14.95 5.71
CA LEU A 5 -40.24 -14.64 6.33
C LEU A 5 -39.16 -14.69 5.22
N SER A 6 -38.60 -13.56 4.84
CA SER A 6 -37.42 -13.51 3.98
C SER A 6 -36.17 -13.65 4.85
N LEU A 7 -35.59 -14.85 4.88
CA LEU A 7 -34.22 -15.07 5.33
C LEU A 7 -33.27 -14.50 4.26
N LEU A 8 -32.61 -13.38 4.55
CA LEU A 8 -31.34 -13.05 3.89
C LEU A 8 -30.24 -13.84 4.62
N GLY A 9 -29.74 -14.87 3.97
CA GLY A 9 -28.56 -15.61 4.41
C GLY A 9 -27.31 -14.78 4.22
N ALA A 10 -26.57 -14.55 5.29
CA ALA A 10 -25.21 -14.07 5.25
C ALA A 10 -24.32 -15.19 4.69
N LEU A 11 -23.82 -15.01 3.46
CA LEU A 11 -22.77 -15.86 2.89
C LEU A 11 -21.47 -15.53 3.63
N LEU A 12 -21.08 -16.41 4.55
CA LEU A 12 -19.79 -16.36 5.21
C LEU A 12 -18.76 -16.96 4.24
N ALA A 13 -17.97 -16.12 3.58
CA ALA A 13 -16.82 -16.55 2.78
C ALA A 13 -15.73 -17.06 3.74
N LEU A 14 -15.64 -18.38 3.88
CA LEU A 14 -14.58 -19.03 4.64
C LEU A 14 -13.31 -19.02 3.77
N VAL A 15 -12.50 -17.98 3.89
CA VAL A 15 -11.17 -17.94 3.28
C VAL A 15 -10.29 -18.93 4.06
N LEU A 16 -10.06 -20.12 3.50
CA LEU A 16 -9.05 -21.04 4.00
C LEU A 16 -7.66 -20.43 3.74
N LEU A 17 -7.14 -19.73 4.75
CA LEU A 17 -5.73 -19.34 4.85
C LEU A 17 -4.89 -20.57 5.18
N CYS A 18 -4.58 -21.39 4.16
CA CYS A 18 -3.36 -22.20 4.18
C CYS A 18 -2.21 -21.27 3.76
N GLY A 19 -1.67 -20.53 4.71
CA GLY A 19 -0.54 -19.63 4.45
C GLY A 19 0.33 -19.46 5.68
N ALA A 20 1.62 -19.71 5.47
CA ALA A 20 2.76 -19.36 6.33
C ALA A 20 2.95 -20.17 7.61
N ASP A 21 3.63 -21.32 7.49
CA ASP A 21 4.93 -21.48 8.13
C ASP A 21 5.71 -22.61 7.44
N GLY A 22 6.98 -22.34 7.12
CA GLY A 22 7.76 -23.05 6.12
C GLY A 22 7.95 -24.55 6.38
N GLY A 23 7.63 -25.36 5.37
CA GLY A 23 7.97 -26.78 5.38
C GLY A 23 7.08 -27.67 4.52
N GLY A 24 7.19 -27.54 3.20
CA GLY A 24 6.78 -28.59 2.27
C GLY A 24 5.38 -28.45 1.65
N CYS A 25 5.33 -28.79 0.35
CA CYS A 25 4.19 -28.79 -0.57
C CYS A 25 3.92 -27.43 -1.26
N ASP A 26 4.57 -27.28 -2.41
CA ASP A 26 4.42 -26.24 -3.44
C ASP A 26 4.68 -24.77 -3.04
N SER A 27 5.76 -24.21 -3.58
CA SER A 27 6.20 -22.83 -3.31
C SER A 27 5.58 -21.81 -4.27
N SER A 28 4.44 -22.13 -4.90
CA SER A 28 3.78 -21.20 -5.79
C SER A 28 3.17 -20.03 -5.01
N VAL A 29 3.16 -18.84 -5.62
CA VAL A 29 2.57 -17.64 -5.02
C VAL A 29 1.05 -17.56 -5.26
N VAL A 30 0.52 -18.39 -6.15
CA VAL A 30 -0.92 -18.57 -6.37
C VAL A 30 -1.36 -19.89 -5.75
N GLY A 31 -2.60 -19.94 -5.26
CA GLY A 31 -3.29 -21.19 -4.93
C GLY A 31 -3.77 -21.90 -6.18
N ASP A 32 -3.85 -23.23 -6.12
CA ASP A 32 -4.28 -24.07 -7.24
C ASP A 32 -3.53 -23.82 -8.56
N PRO A 33 -2.18 -23.88 -8.57
CA PRO A 33 -1.40 -23.61 -9.78
C PRO A 33 -1.66 -24.66 -10.88
N THR A 34 -2.21 -25.82 -10.54
CA THR A 34 -2.48 -26.96 -11.44
C THR A 34 -3.93 -27.04 -11.94
N PHE A 35 -4.83 -26.15 -11.48
CA PHE A 35 -6.26 -26.14 -11.85
C PHE A 35 -7.00 -27.47 -11.59
N ASP A 36 -6.53 -28.26 -10.63
CA ASP A 36 -7.09 -29.55 -10.26
C ASP A 36 -7.99 -29.49 -9.02
N MET A 37 -8.05 -28.32 -8.35
CA MET A 37 -8.96 -28.08 -7.22
C MET A 37 -10.28 -27.44 -7.66
N TRP A 38 -11.34 -28.26 -7.74
CA TRP A 38 -12.69 -27.87 -8.16
C TRP A 38 -13.68 -27.80 -7.00
N CYS A 39 -14.44 -26.70 -6.94
CA CYS A 39 -15.44 -26.39 -5.93
C CYS A 39 -16.85 -26.46 -6.54
N GLY A 40 -17.23 -27.67 -6.98
CA GLY A 40 -18.40 -27.86 -7.84
C GLY A 40 -18.03 -27.67 -9.30
N ASP A 41 -18.72 -26.76 -9.99
CA ASP A 41 -18.48 -26.44 -11.40
C ASP A 41 -17.49 -25.25 -11.58
N GLU A 42 -16.94 -24.74 -10.49
CA GLU A 42 -16.00 -23.62 -10.46
C GLU A 42 -14.62 -24.06 -9.91
N LEU A 43 -13.57 -23.30 -10.23
CA LEU A 43 -12.24 -23.47 -9.65
C LEU A 43 -12.20 -22.92 -8.23
N CYS A 44 -11.57 -23.63 -7.30
CA CYS A 44 -11.49 -23.18 -5.90
C CYS A 44 -10.53 -22.00 -5.71
N GLY A 45 -9.39 -22.01 -6.42
CA GLY A 45 -8.33 -21.00 -6.27
C GLY A 45 -8.44 -19.81 -7.23
N TRP A 46 -9.25 -19.92 -8.28
CA TRP A 46 -9.29 -18.95 -9.38
C TRP A 46 -10.70 -18.40 -9.58
N GLN A 47 -10.81 -17.08 -9.66
CA GLN A 47 -12.07 -16.43 -9.98
C GLN A 47 -12.24 -16.31 -11.50
N THR A 48 -13.35 -16.84 -12.02
CA THR A 48 -13.74 -16.60 -13.42
C THR A 48 -14.50 -15.27 -13.50
N THR A 49 -13.94 -14.27 -14.19
CA THR A 49 -14.56 -12.93 -14.34
C THR A 49 -15.24 -12.73 -15.69
N SER A 50 -14.94 -13.58 -16.67
CA SER A 50 -15.60 -13.61 -17.98
C SER A 50 -15.54 -15.01 -18.57
N GLY A 51 -16.59 -15.40 -19.31
CA GLY A 51 -16.69 -16.72 -19.95
C GLY A 51 -17.05 -17.82 -18.97
N ASN A 52 -16.79 -19.07 -19.34
CA ASN A 52 -17.02 -20.25 -18.50
C ASN A 52 -15.78 -21.14 -18.47
N VAL A 53 -15.67 -21.96 -17.43
CA VAL A 53 -14.65 -23.01 -17.32
C VAL A 53 -15.31 -24.38 -17.25
N GLU A 54 -14.65 -25.37 -17.82
CA GLU A 54 -15.07 -26.77 -17.72
C GLU A 54 -13.89 -27.65 -17.29
N ARG A 55 -14.16 -28.62 -16.42
CA ARG A 55 -13.16 -29.59 -16.00
C ARG A 55 -12.92 -30.60 -17.12
N VAL A 56 -11.70 -30.63 -17.64
CA VAL A 56 -11.31 -31.57 -18.71
C VAL A 56 -9.98 -32.23 -18.39
N PRO A 57 -9.68 -33.41 -18.96
CA PRO A 57 -8.36 -33.99 -18.84
C PRO A 57 -7.26 -33.16 -19.54
N THR A 58 -6.04 -33.23 -19.02
CA THR A 58 -4.83 -32.61 -19.60
C THR A 58 -4.09 -33.62 -20.51
N TRP A 59 -2.76 -33.77 -20.38
CA TRP A 59 -1.97 -34.78 -21.09
C TRP A 59 -2.28 -36.21 -20.64
N HIS A 60 -2.87 -36.39 -19.45
CA HIS A 60 -3.27 -37.69 -18.94
C HIS A 60 -4.75 -37.69 -18.53
N ARG A 61 -5.46 -38.79 -18.83
CA ARG A 61 -6.91 -38.91 -18.58
C ARG A 61 -7.35 -38.77 -17.11
N SER A 62 -6.41 -38.93 -16.19
CA SER A 62 -6.63 -38.84 -14.75
C SER A 62 -6.09 -37.55 -14.14
N ASP A 63 -5.49 -36.71 -14.97
CA ASP A 63 -5.03 -35.38 -14.59
C ASP A 63 -5.99 -34.36 -15.18
N TYR A 64 -6.49 -33.46 -14.34
CA TYR A 64 -7.54 -32.51 -14.73
C TYR A 64 -6.99 -31.11 -14.75
N GLY A 65 -7.48 -30.33 -15.71
CA GLY A 65 -7.23 -28.90 -15.80
C GLY A 65 -8.49 -28.16 -16.20
N ALA A 66 -8.34 -26.91 -16.63
CA ALA A 66 -9.45 -26.03 -16.97
C ALA A 66 -9.53 -25.78 -18.48
N SER A 67 -10.61 -26.25 -19.11
CA SER A 67 -11.01 -25.81 -20.45
C SER A 67 -11.64 -24.43 -20.36
N LEU A 68 -11.19 -23.50 -21.20
CA LEU A 68 -11.67 -22.12 -21.24
C LEU A 68 -12.71 -21.98 -22.36
N VAL A 69 -14.00 -21.92 -21.98
CA VAL A 69 -15.13 -21.96 -22.92
C VAL A 69 -15.71 -20.55 -23.13
N GLY A 70 -15.59 -20.07 -24.38
CA GLY A 70 -16.06 -18.75 -24.80
C GLY A 70 -14.93 -17.88 -25.38
N ASP A 71 -15.30 -16.65 -25.72
CA ASP A 71 -14.40 -15.60 -26.19
C ASP A 71 -14.98 -14.22 -25.81
N PRO A 72 -14.41 -13.51 -24.82
CA PRO A 72 -13.22 -13.84 -24.04
C PRO A 72 -13.52 -14.73 -22.81
N VAL A 73 -12.48 -15.44 -22.34
CA VAL A 73 -12.47 -16.07 -21.00
C VAL A 73 -11.38 -15.43 -20.16
N VAL A 74 -11.68 -15.10 -18.90
CA VAL A 74 -10.72 -14.48 -17.98
C VAL A 74 -10.79 -15.16 -16.61
N LEU A 75 -9.65 -15.67 -16.16
CA LEU A 75 -9.42 -16.15 -14.81
C LEU A 75 -8.49 -15.19 -14.09
N GLN A 76 -8.74 -14.94 -12.80
CA GLN A 76 -7.86 -14.09 -12.00
C GLN A 76 -7.67 -14.62 -10.58
N GLN A 77 -6.51 -14.29 -10.00
CA GLN A 77 -6.22 -14.51 -8.60
C GLN A 77 -5.39 -13.35 -8.03
N VAL A 78 -5.90 -12.74 -6.97
CA VAL A 78 -5.20 -11.68 -6.23
C VAL A 78 -4.27 -12.34 -5.20
N THR A 79 -3.02 -11.90 -5.18
CA THR A 79 -1.99 -12.42 -4.27
C THR A 79 -1.42 -11.28 -3.42
N ASN A 80 -0.84 -11.64 -2.27
CA ASN A 80 -0.22 -10.71 -1.33
C ASN A 80 1.31 -10.69 -1.46
N ILE A 81 1.87 -11.01 -2.64
CA ILE A 81 3.32 -10.90 -2.86
C ILE A 81 3.77 -9.44 -2.81
N THR A 82 5.02 -9.21 -2.42
CA THR A 82 5.60 -7.86 -2.27
C THR A 82 7.03 -7.85 -2.79
N ASN A 83 7.57 -6.67 -3.04
CA ASN A 83 8.98 -6.51 -3.38
C ASN A 83 9.96 -7.04 -2.31
N ARG A 84 9.48 -7.28 -1.07
CA ARG A 84 10.29 -7.80 0.04
C ARG A 84 10.47 -9.31 0.00
N ASN A 85 9.49 -10.04 -0.51
CA ASN A 85 9.51 -11.51 -0.53
C ASN A 85 9.57 -12.08 -1.95
N THR A 86 9.49 -11.25 -2.98
CA THR A 86 9.49 -11.69 -4.38
C THR A 86 10.11 -10.62 -5.28
N GLN A 87 11.41 -10.74 -5.53
CA GLN A 87 12.13 -9.85 -6.46
C GLN A 87 12.27 -10.48 -7.84
N CYS A 88 12.62 -11.77 -7.89
CA CYS A 88 12.67 -12.55 -9.13
C CYS A 88 11.52 -13.55 -9.15
N LEU A 89 10.74 -13.54 -10.22
CA LEU A 89 9.63 -14.46 -10.45
C LEU A 89 9.99 -15.42 -11.58
N GLU A 90 9.87 -16.72 -11.32
CA GLU A 90 9.75 -17.75 -12.33
C GLU A 90 8.26 -17.99 -12.60
N LEU A 91 7.85 -17.92 -13.86
CA LEU A 91 6.53 -18.30 -14.33
C LEU A 91 6.65 -19.59 -15.13
N ARG A 92 6.21 -20.71 -14.57
CA ARG A 92 6.05 -21.96 -15.33
C ARG A 92 4.59 -22.09 -15.78
N MET A 93 4.41 -22.40 -17.06
CA MET A 93 3.10 -22.48 -17.69
C MET A 93 3.00 -23.71 -18.57
N GLN A 94 1.83 -24.36 -18.55
CA GLN A 94 1.48 -25.47 -19.42
C GLN A 94 0.04 -25.32 -19.91
N ALA A 95 -0.12 -25.30 -21.23
CA ALA A 95 -1.42 -25.20 -21.88
C ALA A 95 -1.43 -25.93 -23.23
N ASP A 96 -2.62 -26.17 -23.75
CA ASP A 96 -2.87 -26.68 -25.10
C ASP A 96 -4.04 -25.90 -25.71
N HIS A 97 -3.86 -25.32 -26.88
CA HIS A 97 -4.90 -24.53 -27.52
C HIS A 97 -4.84 -24.59 -29.05
N ASP A 98 -5.99 -24.37 -29.68
CA ASP A 98 -6.10 -24.38 -31.14
C ASP A 98 -5.33 -23.20 -31.76
N ASP A 99 -4.98 -23.34 -33.04
CA ASP A 99 -4.49 -22.25 -33.86
C ASP A 99 -5.50 -21.09 -33.87
N GLY A 100 -5.00 -19.85 -33.76
CA GLY A 100 -5.83 -18.64 -33.74
C GLY A 100 -6.43 -18.30 -32.37
N VAL A 101 -6.21 -19.12 -31.34
CA VAL A 101 -6.44 -18.71 -29.95
C VAL A 101 -5.25 -17.88 -29.47
N ASN A 102 -5.53 -16.72 -28.88
CA ASN A 102 -4.54 -15.94 -28.14
C ASN A 102 -4.77 -16.17 -26.64
N LEU A 103 -3.88 -16.97 -26.06
CA LEU A 103 -3.87 -17.32 -24.64
C LEU A 103 -2.65 -16.69 -23.96
N GLN A 104 -2.88 -15.95 -22.88
CA GLN A 104 -1.84 -15.20 -22.20
C GLN A 104 -1.96 -15.31 -20.69
N ILE A 105 -0.81 -15.31 -20.00
CA ILE A 105 -0.73 -14.86 -18.61
C ILE A 105 -0.47 -13.35 -18.61
N GLN A 106 -1.13 -12.65 -17.72
CA GLN A 106 -0.99 -11.23 -17.48
C GLN A 106 -0.75 -11.03 -15.99
N ILE A 107 0.04 -10.02 -15.63
CA ILE A 107 0.30 -9.64 -14.24
C ILE A 107 0.02 -8.15 -14.08
N ASP A 108 -0.80 -7.83 -13.09
CA ASP A 108 -1.05 -6.51 -12.54
C ASP A 108 -0.34 -6.43 -11.19
N PHE A 109 0.78 -5.73 -11.13
CA PHE A 109 1.52 -5.49 -9.89
C PHE A 109 0.92 -4.28 -9.16
N GLY A 110 0.53 -4.48 -7.91
CA GLY A 110 -0.14 -3.47 -7.10
C GLY A 110 -1.65 -3.58 -7.07
N ASN A 111 -2.24 -4.49 -7.88
CA ASN A 111 -3.68 -4.75 -7.94
C ASN A 111 -4.48 -3.48 -8.29
N ASP A 112 -3.99 -2.70 -9.26
CA ASP A 112 -4.57 -1.41 -9.65
C ASP A 112 -5.51 -1.50 -10.86
N GLY A 113 -5.68 -2.71 -11.41
CA GLY A 113 -6.50 -3.02 -12.58
C GLY A 113 -5.77 -2.87 -13.91
N LYS A 114 -4.49 -2.51 -13.91
CA LYS A 114 -3.68 -2.32 -15.11
C LYS A 114 -2.72 -3.48 -15.30
N ILE A 115 -2.63 -3.96 -16.55
CA ILE A 115 -1.68 -5.02 -16.90
C ILE A 115 -0.30 -4.41 -17.11
N ASP A 116 0.67 -4.84 -16.30
CA ASP A 116 2.06 -4.39 -16.40
C ASP A 116 2.89 -5.26 -17.34
N VAL A 117 2.65 -6.57 -17.32
CA VAL A 117 3.32 -7.53 -18.19
C VAL A 117 2.35 -8.58 -18.71
N SER A 118 2.65 -9.07 -19.91
CA SER A 118 1.91 -10.17 -20.52
C SER A 118 2.86 -11.09 -21.25
N TYR A 119 2.65 -12.40 -21.06
CA TYR A 119 3.39 -13.43 -21.77
C TYR A 119 2.40 -14.37 -22.47
N PRO A 120 2.65 -14.73 -23.74
CA PRO A 120 1.88 -15.76 -24.41
C PRO A 120 2.13 -17.11 -23.74
N MET A 121 1.08 -17.91 -23.64
CA MET A 121 1.21 -19.33 -23.30
C MET A 121 1.45 -20.12 -24.58
N GLY A 122 2.26 -21.18 -24.51
CA GLY A 122 2.55 -22.02 -25.67
C GLY A 122 1.33 -22.83 -26.12
N SER A 123 1.21 -23.07 -27.42
CA SER A 123 0.14 -23.87 -28.05
C SER A 123 0.43 -25.38 -28.10
N ASP A 124 1.65 -25.80 -27.77
CA ASP A 124 2.15 -27.12 -28.17
C ASP A 124 1.91 -28.21 -27.10
N ARG A 125 0.68 -28.74 -27.02
CA ARG A 125 0.36 -29.98 -26.29
C ARG A 125 0.90 -30.04 -24.86
N PHE A 126 0.66 -29.01 -24.05
CA PHE A 126 1.11 -28.93 -22.66
C PHE A 126 2.62 -28.92 -22.47
N ARG A 127 3.39 -28.46 -23.46
CA ARG A 127 4.82 -28.22 -23.28
C ARG A 127 5.06 -27.11 -22.25
N ASP A 128 6.06 -27.33 -21.41
CA ASP A 128 6.56 -26.34 -20.46
C ASP A 128 7.03 -25.06 -21.15
N VAL A 129 6.48 -23.93 -20.71
CA VAL A 129 7.01 -22.59 -20.97
C VAL A 129 7.43 -22.00 -19.64
N THR A 130 8.72 -21.67 -19.52
CA THR A 130 9.28 -21.01 -18.33
C THR A 130 9.77 -19.62 -18.71
N VAL A 131 9.35 -18.61 -17.95
CA VAL A 131 9.81 -17.23 -18.09
C VAL A 131 10.31 -16.72 -16.74
N HIS A 132 11.44 -16.03 -16.75
CA HIS A 132 11.91 -15.27 -15.61
C HIS A 132 11.60 -13.79 -15.81
N LEU A 133 11.12 -13.12 -14.78
CA LEU A 133 11.02 -11.67 -14.75
C LEU A 133 11.50 -11.10 -13.42
N LEU A 134 12.17 -9.96 -13.51
CA LEU A 134 12.51 -9.15 -12.35
C LEU A 134 11.29 -8.28 -12.03
N ALA A 135 10.62 -8.54 -10.92
CA ALA A 135 9.46 -7.80 -10.48
C ALA A 135 9.82 -6.31 -10.27
N PRO A 136 8.83 -5.40 -10.25
CA PRO A 136 9.07 -4.00 -9.97
C PRO A 136 9.81 -3.82 -8.65
N THR A 137 10.65 -2.78 -8.55
CA THR A 137 11.37 -2.49 -7.31
C THR A 137 10.42 -2.17 -6.15
N ASN A 138 9.18 -1.78 -6.45
CA ASN A 138 8.18 -1.37 -5.48
C ASN A 138 6.78 -1.80 -5.94
N PHE A 139 6.18 -2.73 -5.21
CA PHE A 139 4.78 -3.14 -5.42
C PHE A 139 4.25 -3.80 -4.14
N GLN A 140 2.94 -3.80 -3.98
CA GLN A 140 2.25 -4.46 -2.87
C GLN A 140 1.05 -5.24 -3.41
N GLY A 141 1.20 -6.55 -3.45
CA GLY A 141 0.26 -7.46 -4.09
C GLY A 141 0.49 -7.58 -5.59
N ALA A 142 -0.03 -8.66 -6.18
CA ALA A 142 -0.13 -8.80 -7.62
C ALA A 142 -1.36 -9.63 -7.98
N THR A 143 -2.02 -9.30 -9.09
CA THR A 143 -3.11 -10.08 -9.65
C THR A 143 -2.58 -10.82 -10.88
N PHE A 144 -2.64 -12.15 -10.81
CA PHE A 144 -2.33 -13.01 -11.94
C PHE A 144 -3.61 -13.25 -12.73
N ILE A 145 -3.56 -13.02 -14.04
CA ILE A 145 -4.73 -13.03 -14.92
C ILE A 145 -4.44 -13.93 -16.10
N VAL A 146 -5.22 -15.00 -16.27
CA VAL A 146 -5.19 -15.80 -17.50
C VAL A 146 -6.29 -15.30 -18.42
N ARG A 147 -5.92 -14.87 -19.63
CA ARG A 147 -6.86 -14.34 -20.62
C ARG A 147 -6.79 -15.16 -21.90
N LYS A 148 -7.97 -15.63 -22.34
CA LYS A 148 -8.19 -16.22 -23.66
C LYS A 148 -9.00 -15.27 -24.54
N THR A 149 -8.56 -15.13 -25.77
CA THR A 149 -9.33 -14.54 -26.87
C THR A 149 -9.27 -15.45 -28.11
N GLY A 150 -10.27 -15.40 -28.97
CA GLY A 150 -10.44 -16.30 -30.11
C GLY A 150 -11.35 -17.49 -29.79
N ALA A 151 -12.10 -17.95 -30.80
CA ALA A 151 -13.17 -18.94 -30.65
C ALA A 151 -12.70 -20.41 -30.46
N GLY A 152 -11.42 -20.71 -30.70
CA GLY A 152 -10.87 -22.07 -30.59
C GLY A 152 -10.81 -22.61 -29.15
N ARG A 153 -10.50 -23.90 -29.01
CA ARG A 153 -10.30 -24.58 -27.72
C ARG A 153 -9.03 -24.09 -27.04
N ALA A 154 -9.06 -23.95 -25.71
CA ALA A 154 -7.87 -23.81 -24.89
C ALA A 154 -8.04 -24.54 -23.56
N VAL A 155 -7.02 -25.27 -23.14
CA VAL A 155 -6.98 -26.01 -21.88
C VAL A 155 -5.72 -25.64 -21.10
N LEU A 156 -5.91 -25.20 -19.87
CA LEU A 156 -4.84 -24.92 -18.91
C LEU A 156 -4.54 -26.17 -18.09
N ALA A 157 -3.25 -26.44 -17.88
CA ALA A 157 -2.80 -27.49 -16.98
C ALA A 157 -1.91 -26.96 -15.85
N GLU A 158 -1.11 -25.92 -16.09
CA GLU A 158 -0.29 -25.31 -15.03
C GLU A 158 -0.10 -23.80 -15.27
N VAL A 159 -0.24 -23.01 -14.21
CA VAL A 159 0.24 -21.63 -14.07
C VAL A 159 0.84 -21.51 -12.68
N LYS A 160 2.17 -21.61 -12.62
CA LYS A 160 2.92 -21.72 -11.38
C LYS A 160 3.94 -20.59 -11.26
N PRO A 161 3.51 -19.38 -10.88
CA PRO A 161 4.42 -18.33 -10.46
C PRO A 161 5.10 -18.70 -9.14
N LYS A 162 6.41 -18.48 -9.06
CA LYS A 162 7.23 -18.78 -7.88
C LYS A 162 8.30 -17.71 -7.69
N GLY A 163 8.51 -17.28 -6.45
CA GLY A 163 9.69 -16.49 -6.09
C GLY A 163 10.96 -17.35 -6.15
N VAL A 164 11.96 -16.92 -6.93
CA VAL A 164 13.26 -17.59 -7.07
C VAL A 164 14.41 -16.66 -6.66
N GLY A 165 15.62 -17.20 -6.59
CA GLY A 165 16.82 -16.43 -6.25
C GLY A 165 17.10 -15.32 -7.26
N SER A 166 17.68 -14.21 -6.81
CA SER A 166 17.98 -13.04 -7.65
C SER A 166 18.90 -13.35 -8.84
N GLU A 167 19.74 -14.38 -8.71
CA GLU A 167 20.65 -14.89 -9.72
C GLU A 167 19.93 -15.41 -10.96
N GLU A 168 18.71 -15.95 -10.83
CA GLU A 168 17.90 -16.44 -11.96
C GLU A 168 17.38 -15.28 -12.83
N CYS A 169 17.32 -14.07 -12.27
CA CYS A 169 16.98 -12.84 -12.99
C CYS A 169 18.22 -11.99 -13.31
N ALA A 170 19.43 -12.53 -13.22
CA ALA A 170 20.64 -11.78 -13.50
C ALA A 170 20.63 -11.21 -14.93
N GLY A 171 20.84 -9.91 -15.06
CA GLY A 171 20.84 -9.20 -16.35
C GLY A 171 19.45 -8.79 -16.85
N LEU A 172 18.36 -9.16 -16.16
CA LEU A 172 17.03 -8.63 -16.45
C LEU A 172 16.85 -7.24 -15.84
N SER A 173 16.04 -6.41 -16.50
CA SER A 173 15.61 -5.11 -15.95
C SER A 173 14.30 -5.29 -15.18
N PRO A 174 14.10 -4.59 -14.04
CA PRO A 174 12.83 -4.61 -13.33
C PRO A 174 11.68 -4.18 -14.24
N VAL A 175 10.52 -4.83 -14.11
CA VAL A 175 9.29 -4.36 -14.73
C VAL A 175 9.05 -2.91 -14.34
N GLN A 176 8.91 -2.05 -15.36
CA GLN A 176 8.67 -0.62 -15.16
C GLN A 176 7.16 -0.41 -15.05
N LEU A 177 6.71 -0.06 -13.85
CA LEU A 177 5.32 0.29 -13.65
C LEU A 177 5.03 1.67 -14.23
N THR A 178 3.84 1.84 -14.80
CA THR A 178 3.39 3.11 -15.36
C THR A 178 2.09 3.54 -14.72
N GLU A 179 1.89 4.84 -14.52
CA GLU A 179 0.72 5.41 -13.81
C GLU A 179 0.60 4.99 -12.34
N GLN A 180 1.74 4.85 -11.66
CA GLN A 180 1.82 4.58 -10.24
C GLN A 180 0.98 5.58 -9.41
N PRO A 181 0.25 5.08 -8.39
CA PRO A 181 -0.61 5.92 -7.56
C PRO A 181 0.20 6.82 -6.63
N LEU A 182 -0.44 7.84 -6.06
CA LEU A 182 0.18 8.72 -5.09
C LEU A 182 0.71 7.94 -3.87
N GLY A 183 1.93 8.26 -3.43
CA GLY A 183 2.64 7.57 -2.35
C GLY A 183 3.42 6.33 -2.78
N ALA A 184 3.20 5.81 -3.99
CA ALA A 184 4.07 4.77 -4.55
C ALA A 184 5.46 5.33 -4.79
N THR A 185 6.49 4.55 -4.51
CA THR A 185 7.88 4.91 -4.80
C THR A 185 8.12 4.92 -6.30
N CYS A 186 8.89 5.88 -6.78
CA CYS A 186 9.12 6.11 -8.20
C CYS A 186 10.59 6.42 -8.48
N LEU A 187 10.99 6.20 -9.73
CA LEU A 187 12.32 6.58 -10.22
C LEU A 187 12.26 7.74 -11.22
N LEU A 188 11.13 7.88 -11.93
CA LEU A 188 10.93 8.88 -12.97
C LEU A 188 9.54 9.49 -12.81
N SER A 189 9.40 10.78 -13.09
CA SER A 189 8.08 11.46 -13.08
C SER A 189 7.05 10.79 -14.00
N SER A 190 7.50 10.24 -15.13
CA SER A 190 6.64 9.54 -16.09
C SER A 190 6.07 8.21 -15.58
N THR A 191 6.63 7.62 -14.52
CA THR A 191 6.05 6.40 -13.92
C THR A 191 4.84 6.74 -13.05
N CYS A 192 4.70 7.98 -12.59
CA CYS A 192 3.61 8.41 -11.72
C CYS A 192 2.38 8.87 -12.53
N LYS A 193 1.18 8.51 -12.07
CA LYS A 193 -0.07 8.98 -12.68
C LYS A 193 -0.19 10.50 -12.69
N SER A 194 0.35 11.16 -11.66
CA SER A 194 0.41 12.61 -11.54
C SER A 194 1.45 13.26 -12.44
N GLY A 195 2.37 12.49 -13.03
CA GLY A 195 3.54 13.02 -13.72
C GLY A 195 4.56 13.66 -12.77
N GLN A 196 4.52 13.37 -11.47
CA GLN A 196 5.39 13.96 -10.46
C GLN A 196 6.02 12.87 -9.58
N CYS A 197 7.34 12.75 -9.66
CA CYS A 197 8.14 11.91 -8.78
C CYS A 197 9.08 12.80 -7.98
N ILE A 198 8.82 12.95 -6.68
CA ILE A 198 9.54 13.93 -5.85
C ILE A 198 10.08 13.29 -4.58
N LYS A 199 11.13 13.91 -4.06
CA LYS A 199 11.74 13.52 -2.79
C LYS A 199 10.87 13.98 -1.63
N VAL A 200 10.42 13.02 -0.82
CA VAL A 200 9.74 13.31 0.44
C VAL A 200 10.62 12.86 1.60
N GLN A 201 10.85 13.77 2.55
CA GLN A 201 11.54 13.44 3.79
C GLN A 201 10.62 12.58 4.66
N GLN A 202 10.97 11.30 4.81
CA GLN A 202 10.18 10.39 5.64
C GLN A 202 10.37 10.63 7.13
N SER A 203 11.55 11.09 7.57
CA SER A 203 11.82 11.33 8.99
C SER A 203 11.66 12.78 9.40
N ALA A 204 10.82 13.00 10.41
CA ALA A 204 10.82 14.20 11.27
C ALA A 204 11.59 13.94 12.57
N THR A 205 11.99 12.69 12.84
CA THR A 205 12.57 12.25 14.11
C THR A 205 14.09 12.33 14.06
N PRO A 206 14.72 13.27 14.79
CA PRO A 206 16.18 13.45 14.75
C PRO A 206 16.95 12.37 15.55
N THR A 207 16.28 11.42 16.20
CA THR A 207 16.91 10.60 17.25
C THR A 207 16.28 9.22 17.39
N LEU A 208 16.05 8.50 16.29
CA LEU A 208 16.01 7.04 16.46
C LEU A 208 17.42 6.59 16.88
N PRO A 209 17.60 5.91 18.02
CA PRO A 209 18.91 5.45 18.43
C PRO A 209 19.48 4.49 17.36
N PRO A 210 20.79 4.53 17.09
CA PRO A 210 21.43 3.54 16.23
C PRO A 210 21.05 2.12 16.66
N PRO A 211 20.78 1.20 15.71
CA PRO A 211 21.06 1.30 14.27
C PRO A 211 19.93 1.92 13.43
N TYR A 212 18.79 2.29 14.01
CA TYR A 212 17.59 2.61 13.24
C TYR A 212 17.69 3.95 12.49
N SER A 213 18.48 4.91 12.95
CA SER A 213 18.67 6.20 12.24
C SER A 213 19.19 6.04 10.81
N GLN A 214 19.98 5.00 10.53
CA GLN A 214 20.52 4.73 9.18
C GLN A 214 19.47 4.19 8.21
N LEU A 215 18.33 3.70 8.71
CA LEU A 215 17.25 3.16 7.87
C LEU A 215 16.27 4.23 7.36
N PHE A 216 16.29 5.44 7.95
CA PHE A 216 15.27 6.47 7.70
C PHE A 216 15.82 7.82 7.20
N ASP A 217 17.13 7.92 6.96
CA ASP A 217 17.77 9.10 6.33
C ASP A 217 17.68 9.06 4.79
N SER A 218 16.99 8.08 4.22
CA SER A 218 16.71 8.04 2.80
C SER A 218 15.57 9.01 2.48
N GLN A 219 15.89 10.02 1.67
CA GLN A 219 14.86 10.64 0.85
C GLN A 219 14.31 9.56 -0.08
N LEU A 220 13.00 9.28 0.02
CA LEU A 220 12.35 8.42 -0.95
C LEU A 220 11.70 9.30 -2.03
N ASP A 221 11.99 8.95 -3.27
CA ASP A 221 11.27 9.46 -4.43
C ASP A 221 9.91 8.75 -4.48
N VAL A 222 8.83 9.53 -4.37
CA VAL A 222 7.45 9.03 -4.34
C VAL A 222 6.55 9.84 -5.27
N CYS A 223 5.57 9.16 -5.86
CA CYS A 223 4.56 9.78 -6.68
C CYS A 223 3.74 10.75 -5.83
N SER A 224 3.71 12.01 -6.24
CA SER A 224 3.05 13.08 -5.49
C SER A 224 2.09 13.87 -6.38
N GLU A 225 1.10 14.54 -5.82
CA GLU A 225 0.14 15.33 -6.59
C GLU A 225 0.74 16.66 -7.04
N CYS A 226 1.60 17.23 -6.18
CA CYS A 226 2.18 18.55 -6.33
C CYS A 226 3.63 18.54 -5.81
N GLU A 227 4.42 19.49 -6.27
CA GLU A 227 5.74 19.86 -5.75
C GLU A 227 5.66 21.24 -5.04
N LEU A 228 4.91 22.17 -5.64
CA LEU A 228 4.77 23.57 -5.24
C LEU A 228 3.30 23.95 -4.99
N ASP A 229 3.10 24.95 -4.13
CA ASP A 229 1.75 25.46 -3.81
C ASP A 229 1.02 26.03 -5.02
N SER A 230 1.74 26.55 -6.02
CA SER A 230 1.17 27.08 -7.27
C SER A 230 0.51 26.01 -8.15
N GLN A 231 0.80 24.73 -7.90
CA GLN A 231 0.12 23.60 -8.54
C GLN A 231 -1.20 23.25 -7.85
N CYS A 232 -1.42 23.79 -6.65
CA CYS A 232 -2.65 23.63 -5.92
C CYS A 232 -3.61 24.79 -6.23
N GLY A 233 -4.92 24.48 -6.27
CA GLY A 233 -5.95 25.49 -6.46
C GLY A 233 -6.01 26.51 -5.31
N SER A 234 -6.78 27.58 -5.49
CA SER A 234 -6.96 28.61 -4.45
C SER A 234 -7.38 28.03 -3.10
N GLY A 235 -6.75 28.49 -2.01
CA GLY A 235 -7.02 28.04 -0.64
C GLY A 235 -6.36 26.69 -0.27
N LYS A 236 -5.49 26.17 -1.14
CA LYS A 236 -4.75 24.93 -0.92
C LYS A 236 -3.25 25.15 -1.02
N VAL A 237 -2.51 24.29 -0.34
CA VAL A 237 -1.05 24.25 -0.35
C VAL A 237 -0.56 22.86 -0.69
N CYS A 238 0.63 22.77 -1.25
CA CYS A 238 1.27 21.50 -1.45
C CYS A 238 1.80 21.03 -0.10
N GLY A 239 1.08 20.10 0.54
CA GLY A 239 1.36 19.62 1.89
C GLY A 239 1.62 18.13 1.94
N ILE A 240 1.91 17.59 3.13
CA ILE A 240 2.06 16.14 3.34
C ILE A 240 0.68 15.51 3.47
N ASN A 241 0.45 14.43 2.71
CA ASN A 241 -0.67 13.53 2.95
C ASN A 241 -0.25 12.38 3.88
N THR A 242 -0.90 12.30 5.05
CA THR A 242 -0.68 11.28 6.07
C THR A 242 -1.69 10.13 6.04
N SER A 243 -2.78 10.25 5.27
CA SER A 243 -3.84 9.23 5.19
C SER A 243 -3.60 8.17 4.12
N ALA A 244 -2.42 8.20 3.48
CA ALA A 244 -2.09 7.30 2.40
C ALA A 244 -1.87 5.86 2.90
N LYS A 245 -2.38 4.88 2.15
CA LYS A 245 -2.01 3.47 2.33
C LYS A 245 -0.52 3.22 2.05
N PHE A 246 0.10 4.08 1.25
CA PHE A 246 1.51 4.03 0.87
C PHE A 246 2.38 4.98 1.70
N ASN A 247 3.56 5.33 1.19
CA ASN A 247 4.43 6.32 1.81
C ASN A 247 3.76 7.71 1.87
N PHE A 248 4.25 8.55 2.79
CA PHE A 248 3.98 9.99 2.74
C PHE A 248 4.31 10.53 1.36
N HIS A 249 3.39 11.29 0.80
CA HIS A 249 3.58 12.00 -0.46
C HIS A 249 3.07 13.42 -0.32
N ARG A 250 3.39 14.27 -1.30
CA ARG A 250 2.87 15.62 -1.33
C ARG A 250 1.53 15.64 -2.04
N ALA A 251 0.53 16.28 -1.43
CA ALA A 251 -0.83 16.40 -1.95
C ALA A 251 -1.35 17.83 -1.75
N CYS A 252 -2.33 18.23 -2.53
CA CYS A 252 -2.98 19.52 -2.35
C CYS A 252 -3.98 19.47 -1.19
N VAL A 253 -3.53 19.94 -0.04
CA VAL A 253 -4.32 20.01 1.20
C VAL A 253 -4.83 21.44 1.42
N ASP A 254 -5.89 21.59 2.21
CA ASP A 254 -6.39 22.91 2.56
C ASP A 254 -5.35 23.67 3.39
N GLU A 255 -5.23 24.98 3.17
CA GLU A 255 -4.36 25.84 3.97
C GLU A 255 -4.79 25.83 5.45
N ALA A 256 -3.83 25.85 6.37
CA ALA A 256 -4.05 25.84 7.82
C ALA A 256 -4.90 24.66 8.32
N SER A 257 -4.97 23.56 7.57
CA SER A 257 -5.81 22.40 7.92
C SER A 257 -5.21 21.51 9.01
N ARG A 258 -3.92 21.64 9.31
CA ARG A 258 -3.20 20.77 10.24
C ARG A 258 -3.19 21.33 11.66
N SER A 259 -3.59 20.50 12.61
CA SER A 259 -3.51 20.76 14.03
C SER A 259 -2.08 20.57 14.56
N LEU A 260 -1.84 21.07 15.77
CA LEU A 260 -0.59 20.88 16.50
C LEU A 260 -0.19 19.39 16.56
N ALA A 261 1.11 19.10 16.45
CA ALA A 261 1.74 17.76 16.38
C ALA A 261 1.54 16.94 15.10
N GLU A 262 0.58 17.30 14.23
CA GLU A 262 0.44 16.65 12.92
C GLU A 262 1.66 16.93 12.04
N ARG A 263 1.91 16.04 11.07
CA ARG A 263 3.01 16.22 10.11
C ARG A 263 2.69 17.35 9.14
N CYS A 264 3.75 18.06 8.78
CA CYS A 264 3.74 19.11 7.78
C CYS A 264 5.07 19.09 7.03
N ALA A 265 5.09 19.70 5.86
CA ALA A 265 6.31 20.04 5.15
C ALA A 265 6.49 21.55 4.96
N THR A 266 5.42 22.34 5.07
CA THR A 266 5.47 23.81 5.07
C THR A 266 4.66 24.41 6.21
N ASN A 267 4.99 25.66 6.55
CA ASN A 267 4.27 26.46 7.54
C ASN A 267 2.78 26.63 7.21
N ALA A 268 2.44 26.72 5.93
CA ALA A 268 1.08 27.03 5.48
C ALA A 268 0.09 25.87 5.68
N GLU A 269 0.58 24.64 5.88
CA GLU A 269 -0.27 23.51 6.28
C GLU A 269 -0.80 23.66 7.71
N CYS A 270 -0.03 24.31 8.57
CA CYS A 270 -0.28 24.35 10.00
C CYS A 270 -1.21 25.50 10.38
N LYS A 271 -2.22 25.21 11.21
CA LYS A 271 -3.09 26.23 11.79
C LYS A 271 -2.34 27.27 12.62
N SER A 272 -1.20 26.89 13.18
CA SER A 272 -0.28 27.78 13.89
C SER A 272 0.60 28.64 12.97
N GLY A 273 0.66 28.32 11.68
CA GLY A 273 1.59 28.92 10.73
C GLY A 273 3.05 28.49 10.92
N VAL A 274 3.33 27.43 11.71
CA VAL A 274 4.70 26.99 12.00
C VAL A 274 4.84 25.48 11.82
N CYS A 275 5.68 25.08 10.88
CA CYS A 275 6.12 23.72 10.66
C CYS A 275 7.56 23.57 11.15
N CYS A 276 7.75 23.03 12.35
CA CYS A 276 9.07 22.83 12.93
C CYS A 276 9.45 21.36 12.89
N ARG A 277 10.60 21.04 12.28
CA ARG A 277 11.09 19.66 12.12
C ARG A 277 10.03 18.70 11.55
N GLY A 278 9.23 19.17 10.61
CA GLY A 278 8.19 18.36 9.96
C GLY A 278 6.93 18.12 10.80
N ARG A 279 6.71 18.91 11.86
CA ARG A 279 5.48 18.89 12.66
C ARG A 279 4.92 20.29 12.92
N CYS A 280 3.61 20.40 12.88
CA CYS A 280 2.92 21.63 13.23
C CYS A 280 3.18 21.95 14.69
N SER A 281 3.78 23.12 14.92
CA SER A 281 4.34 23.56 16.19
C SER A 281 3.86 24.96 16.53
N GLU A 282 4.02 25.44 17.76
CA GLU A 282 3.73 26.83 18.13
C GLU A 282 4.93 27.75 17.89
N CYS A 283 6.13 27.18 17.88
CA CYS A 283 7.39 27.88 17.70
C CYS A 283 8.39 27.00 16.96
N CYS A 284 9.49 27.59 16.52
CA CYS A 284 10.62 26.83 16.01
C CYS A 284 11.90 27.59 16.30
N SER A 285 12.80 26.98 17.06
CA SER A 285 14.05 27.61 17.48
C SER A 285 14.81 28.17 16.28
N GLY A 286 15.03 29.49 16.26
CA GLY A 286 15.72 30.22 15.19
C GLY A 286 14.86 30.63 13.99
N THR A 287 13.56 30.33 13.97
CA THR A 287 12.63 30.77 12.90
C THR A 287 11.43 31.53 13.45
N VAL A 288 10.76 31.00 14.47
CA VAL A 288 9.63 31.63 15.14
C VAL A 288 9.86 31.55 16.63
N ASP A 289 10.18 32.71 17.21
CA ASP A 289 10.46 32.84 18.63
C ASP A 289 9.17 32.90 19.44
N CYS A 290 9.25 32.36 20.65
CA CYS A 290 8.22 32.54 21.64
C CYS A 290 8.21 33.98 22.19
N PRO A 291 7.13 34.41 22.88
CA PRO A 291 7.11 35.67 23.60
C PRO A 291 8.34 35.82 24.50
N THR A 292 8.78 37.07 24.71
CA THR A 292 10.02 37.38 25.43
C THR A 292 10.10 36.65 26.78
N GLY A 293 11.22 35.94 26.99
CA GLY A 293 11.49 35.20 28.22
C GLY A 293 10.93 33.77 28.23
N ILE A 294 10.21 33.34 27.19
CA ILE A 294 9.72 31.96 27.04
C ILE A 294 10.61 31.22 26.06
N ALA A 295 11.11 30.05 26.44
CA ALA A 295 11.89 29.19 25.54
C ALA A 295 10.95 28.38 24.64
N CYS A 296 11.35 28.21 23.37
CA CYS A 296 10.76 27.23 22.48
C CYS A 296 11.31 25.85 22.82
N GLN A 297 10.46 24.98 23.37
CA GLN A 297 10.87 23.67 23.88
C GLN A 297 10.15 22.55 23.13
N ASP A 298 10.86 21.43 22.94
CA ASP A 298 10.25 20.19 22.48
C ASP A 298 9.39 19.61 23.62
N SER A 299 8.13 19.31 23.33
CA SER A 299 7.28 18.58 24.27
C SER A 299 7.76 17.13 24.25
N THR A 300 8.55 16.71 25.23
CA THR A 300 9.02 15.32 25.26
C THR A 300 8.02 14.46 26.05
N SER A 301 7.37 13.51 25.39
CA SER A 301 6.68 12.40 26.05
C SER A 301 7.30 11.07 25.61
N GLY A 302 8.40 10.66 26.25
CA GLY A 302 9.07 9.39 25.96
C GLY A 302 9.62 9.31 24.53
N ASP A 303 9.17 8.29 23.78
CA ASP A 303 9.75 7.90 22.47
C ASP A 303 9.22 8.70 21.27
N LEU A 304 8.25 9.59 21.49
CA LEU A 304 7.61 10.35 20.41
C LEU A 304 8.21 11.75 20.33
N ALA A 305 8.70 12.14 19.16
CA ALA A 305 8.94 13.54 18.86
C ALA A 305 7.58 14.25 18.79
N LEU A 306 7.25 15.05 19.81
CA LEU A 306 6.07 15.90 19.79
C LEU A 306 6.45 17.29 19.18
N PRO A 307 5.51 18.23 19.06
CA PRO A 307 5.80 19.52 18.44
C PRO A 307 6.50 20.47 19.41
N TYR A 308 7.13 21.49 18.84
CA TYR A 308 7.74 22.57 19.60
C TYR A 308 6.68 23.54 20.12
N ARG A 309 6.84 23.98 21.38
CA ARG A 309 5.85 24.80 22.08
C ARG A 309 6.49 25.91 22.89
N CYS A 310 5.73 26.99 23.08
CA CYS A 310 6.10 28.07 23.99
C CYS A 310 5.61 27.74 25.40
N ALA A 311 6.54 27.55 26.35
CA ALA A 311 6.26 27.07 27.71
C ALA A 311 5.54 25.72 27.75
N ALA A 312 6.33 24.63 27.86
CA ALA A 312 5.82 23.26 27.79
C ALA A 312 4.96 22.82 28.99
N ALA A 313 4.82 23.63 30.05
CA ALA A 313 4.02 23.29 31.24
C ALA A 313 3.45 24.53 31.93
N GLY A 314 2.40 24.32 32.74
CA GLY A 314 1.83 25.35 33.62
C GLY A 314 1.07 26.46 32.88
N ARG A 315 0.50 26.17 31.72
CA ARG A 315 -0.21 27.14 30.88
C ARG A 315 -1.54 27.56 31.51
N SER A 316 -1.91 28.82 31.31
CA SER A 316 -3.17 29.39 31.80
C SER A 316 -4.38 28.87 31.04
N SER A 317 -5.56 28.98 31.65
CA SER A 317 -6.86 28.73 31.00
C SER A 317 -6.96 29.42 29.62
N GLY A 318 -7.50 28.70 28.64
CA GLY A 318 -7.64 29.13 27.25
C GLY A 318 -6.39 28.98 26.38
N ALA A 319 -5.21 28.71 26.97
CA ALA A 319 -4.02 28.42 26.18
C ALA A 319 -4.11 27.07 25.49
N SER A 320 -3.54 26.92 24.29
CA SER A 320 -3.47 25.62 23.62
C SER A 320 -2.75 24.58 24.48
N CYS A 321 -3.15 23.31 24.38
CA CYS A 321 -2.54 22.16 25.04
C CYS A 321 -2.66 20.90 24.17
N LEU A 322 -1.77 19.94 24.41
CA LEU A 322 -1.89 18.57 23.89
C LEU A 322 -2.41 17.67 25.00
N ILE A 323 -1.82 17.77 26.20
CA ILE A 323 -2.12 16.92 27.35
C ILE A 323 -2.32 17.75 28.61
N GLY A 324 -2.95 17.14 29.62
CA GLY A 324 -3.29 17.82 30.87
C GLY A 324 -2.09 18.49 31.56
N THR A 325 -0.92 17.84 31.55
CA THR A 325 0.31 18.36 32.19
C THR A 325 0.85 19.64 31.56
N ASP A 326 0.37 20.00 30.37
CA ASP A 326 0.71 21.30 29.76
C ASP A 326 0.04 22.46 30.52
N CYS A 327 -1.08 22.19 31.20
CA CYS A 327 -1.94 23.17 31.82
C CYS A 327 -1.66 23.29 33.32
N ALA A 328 -1.77 24.50 33.86
CA ALA A 328 -1.71 24.72 35.31
C ALA A 328 -2.84 23.99 36.06
N SER A 329 -3.99 23.81 35.40
CA SER A 329 -5.15 23.06 35.91
C SER A 329 -5.02 21.54 35.78
N PHE A 330 -3.93 21.03 35.18
CA PHE A 330 -3.76 19.62 34.79
C PHE A 330 -4.86 19.08 33.85
N THR A 331 -5.68 19.96 33.28
CA THR A 331 -6.82 19.59 32.45
C THR A 331 -6.67 20.22 31.09
N CYS A 332 -6.63 19.37 30.07
CA CYS A 332 -6.57 19.74 28.66
C CYS A 332 -7.76 19.11 27.96
N SER A 333 -8.60 19.95 27.37
CA SER A 333 -9.85 19.55 26.73
C SER A 333 -9.76 19.89 25.25
N GLY A 334 -10.08 18.94 24.35
CA GLY A 334 -10.08 19.18 22.91
C GLY A 334 -11.12 18.34 22.17
N SER A 335 -11.24 18.57 20.87
CA SER A 335 -12.36 18.05 20.08
C SER A 335 -12.24 16.57 19.75
N VAL A 336 -11.03 16.09 19.46
CA VAL A 336 -10.73 14.70 19.09
C VAL A 336 -9.41 14.28 19.72
N GLU A 337 -9.35 13.05 20.24
CA GLU A 337 -8.08 12.41 20.64
C GLU A 337 -7.13 12.34 19.44
N LEU A 338 -5.97 12.99 19.56
CA LEU A 338 -4.87 12.86 18.62
C LEU A 338 -4.07 11.62 18.98
N LYS A 339 -4.08 10.64 18.08
CA LYS A 339 -3.26 9.44 18.17
C LYS A 339 -2.34 9.34 16.96
N LEU A 340 -1.07 9.02 17.20
CA LEU A 340 -0.05 8.90 16.17
C LEU A 340 0.62 7.52 16.19
N CYS A 341 0.96 7.02 15.01
CA CYS A 341 1.81 5.86 14.83
C CYS A 341 3.22 6.17 15.32
N VAL A 342 3.76 5.32 16.19
CA VAL A 342 5.02 5.63 16.90
C VAL A 342 6.21 5.84 15.99
N ILE A 343 6.28 5.08 14.90
CA ILE A 343 7.46 5.07 14.03
C ILE A 343 7.39 6.16 12.97
N ASP A 344 6.23 6.38 12.35
CA ASP A 344 6.10 7.26 11.20
C ASP A 344 5.32 8.56 11.47
N GLY A 345 4.63 8.66 12.62
CA GLY A 345 3.89 9.85 13.02
C GLY A 345 2.60 10.10 12.24
N ARG A 346 2.05 9.11 11.51
CA ARG A 346 0.70 9.21 10.92
C ARG A 346 -0.37 9.25 12.00
N THR A 347 -1.43 10.00 11.75
CA THR A 347 -2.66 9.92 12.55
C THR A 347 -3.25 8.51 12.42
N CYS A 348 -3.67 7.93 13.53
CA CYS A 348 -4.22 6.57 13.56
C CYS A 348 -5.42 6.50 14.50
N THR A 349 -6.32 5.56 14.24
CA THR A 349 -7.42 5.21 15.14
C THR A 349 -7.11 3.93 15.92
N SER A 350 -6.32 3.04 15.32
CA SER A 350 -5.88 1.75 15.84
C SER A 350 -4.45 1.44 15.39
N SER A 351 -3.81 0.45 16.01
CA SER A 351 -2.45 0.02 15.61
C SER A 351 -2.40 -0.61 14.21
N ASP A 352 -3.52 -1.09 13.67
CA ASP A 352 -3.59 -1.65 12.33
C ASP A 352 -3.46 -0.57 11.24
N ASP A 353 -3.68 0.69 11.60
CA ASP A 353 -3.44 1.84 10.70
C ASP A 353 -1.94 2.14 10.53
N CYS A 354 -1.10 1.60 11.42
CA CYS A 354 0.34 1.83 11.43
C CYS A 354 1.07 0.80 10.59
N LEU A 355 1.96 1.27 9.70
CA LEU A 355 2.83 0.39 8.91
C LEU A 355 3.75 -0.40 9.84
N TRP A 356 4.26 0.29 10.88
CA TRP A 356 5.08 -0.27 11.93
C TRP A 356 4.76 0.39 13.28
N GLY A 357 4.75 -0.41 14.33
CA GLY A 357 4.59 0.05 15.71
C GLY A 357 3.14 0.24 16.14
N ALA A 358 2.95 0.81 17.32
CA ALA A 358 1.63 0.99 17.93
C ALA A 358 1.05 2.36 17.58
N CYS A 359 -0.28 2.44 17.55
CA CYS A 359 -1.01 3.70 17.59
C CYS A 359 -1.05 4.21 19.04
N ARG A 360 -0.50 5.40 19.31
CA ARG A 360 -0.42 5.96 20.66
C ARG A 360 -1.12 7.31 20.75
N PHE A 361 -1.87 7.51 21.83
CA PHE A 361 -2.40 8.81 22.20
C PHE A 361 -1.25 9.78 22.50
N VAL A 362 -1.31 10.97 21.88
CA VAL A 362 -0.32 12.04 22.09
C VAL A 362 -0.95 13.32 22.60
N GLY A 363 -2.27 13.43 22.60
CA GLY A 363 -2.98 14.60 23.10
C GLY A 363 -4.34 14.79 22.45
N TYR A 364 -4.85 16.02 22.46
CA TYR A 364 -6.09 16.38 21.78
C TYR A 364 -5.84 17.36 20.63
N THR A 365 -6.61 17.21 19.56
CA THR A 365 -6.70 18.21 18.50
C THR A 365 -7.42 19.45 19.02
N ASP A 366 -6.85 20.62 18.71
CA ASP A 366 -7.33 21.92 19.20
C ASP A 366 -7.51 21.98 20.72
N GLY A 367 -6.67 21.26 21.49
CA GLY A 367 -6.77 21.23 22.94
C GLY A 367 -6.57 22.60 23.56
N THR A 368 -7.37 22.93 24.57
CA THR A 368 -7.27 24.14 25.39
C THR A 368 -7.24 23.81 26.87
N CYS A 369 -6.42 24.55 27.64
CA CYS A 369 -6.39 24.44 29.09
C CYS A 369 -7.68 24.97 29.70
N ASP A 370 -8.23 24.24 30.66
CA ASP A 370 -9.39 24.68 31.45
C ASP A 370 -9.04 25.80 32.42
#